data_AF-A0A1F4DN03-F1
#
_entry.id   AF-A0A1F4DN03-F1
#
_cell.length_a   1.000
_cell.length_b   1.000
_cell.length_c   1.000
_cell.angle_alpha   90.00
_cell.angle_beta   90.00
_cell.angle_gamma   90.00
#
_symmetry.space_group_name_H-M   'P 1'
#
loop_
_entity.id
_entity.type
_entity.pdbx_description
1 polymer ?
#
loop_
_entity_poly.entity_id
_entity_poly.type
_entity_poly.pdbx_seq_one_letter_code
_entity_poly.pdbx_strand_id
1 'polypeptide(L)'
;MAVVHFYFALPNSTIAQVLGKQVLRSATSVGKHYREACRAKSSADFVSKLEGGLQKLDETGYWLELLQDAEIANADRIKPLAVETNELLSIFVSVVKSVKFPARA
;
A
#
# COMPACT_ATOMS: atom_id res chain seq x y z
N MET A 1 1.22 -11.58 -1.18
CA MET A 1 2.52 -12.09 -1.68
C MET A 1 2.89 -11.53 -3.06
N ALA A 2 1.96 -10.94 -3.81
CA ALA A 2 2.22 -10.42 -5.17
C ALA A 2 3.40 -9.44 -5.24
N VAL A 3 3.53 -8.50 -4.31
CA VAL A 3 4.65 -7.53 -4.27
C VAL A 3 6.02 -8.18 -4.04
N VAL A 4 6.10 -9.29 -3.29
CA VAL A 4 7.36 -10.02 -3.08
C VAL A 4 7.81 -10.65 -4.40
N HIS A 5 6.89 -11.30 -5.12
CA HIS A 5 7.18 -11.87 -6.44
C HIS A 5 7.50 -10.79 -7.48
N PHE A 6 6.82 -9.65 -7.43
CA PHE A 6 7.13 -8.49 -8.25
C PHE A 6 8.57 -8.03 -8.05
N TYR A 7 9.01 -7.87 -6.80
CA TYR A 7 10.39 -7.48 -6.49
C TYR A 7 11.42 -8.47 -7.03
N PHE A 8 11.19 -9.78 -6.88
CA PHE A 8 12.09 -10.80 -7.44
C PHE A 8 12.17 -10.78 -8.97
N ALA A 9 11.13 -10.28 -9.64
CA ALA A 9 11.05 -10.24 -11.08
C ALA A 9 11.65 -8.95 -11.68
N LEU A 10 12.12 -8.01 -10.86
CA LEU A 10 12.78 -6.78 -11.30
C LEU A 10 14.20 -7.06 -11.82
N PRO A 11 14.69 -6.23 -12.75
CA PRO A 11 16.09 -6.28 -13.17
C PRO A 11 17.06 -6.11 -11.99
N ASN A 12 18.25 -6.71 -12.09
CA ASN A 12 19.31 -6.55 -11.08
C ASN A 12 20.04 -5.21 -11.17
N SER A 13 19.53 -4.22 -11.93
CA SER A 13 20.14 -2.89 -11.99
C SER A 13 19.96 -2.17 -10.66
N THR A 14 20.94 -1.35 -10.28
CA THR A 14 20.92 -0.63 -9.01
C THR A 14 19.66 0.21 -8.83
N ILE A 15 19.21 0.90 -9.88
CA ILE A 15 18.01 1.75 -9.85
C ILE A 15 16.77 0.89 -9.60
N ALA A 16 16.59 -0.21 -10.34
CA ALA A 16 15.45 -1.11 -10.16
C ALA A 16 15.39 -1.69 -8.75
N GLN A 17 16.55 -2.06 -8.19
CA GLN A 17 16.64 -2.62 -6.84
C GLN A 17 16.35 -1.58 -5.77
N VAL A 18 16.80 -0.33 -5.93
CA VAL A 18 16.53 0.77 -4.99
C VAL A 18 15.04 1.10 -4.97
N LEU A 19 14.43 1.30 -6.14
CA LEU A 19 13.00 1.62 -6.25
C LEU A 19 12.12 0.44 -5.84
N GLY A 20 12.46 -0.77 -6.29
CA GLY A 20 11.74 -2.00 -5.92
C GLY A 20 11.73 -2.26 -4.42
N LYS A 21 12.83 -1.95 -3.69
CA LYS A 21 12.85 -2.02 -2.22
C LYS A 21 11.90 -1.02 -1.57
N GLN A 22 11.67 0.15 -2.19
CA GLN A 22 10.67 1.09 -1.69
C GLN A 22 9.25 0.53 -1.80
N VAL A 23 8.91 -0.08 -2.95
CA VAL A 23 7.63 -0.80 -3.13
C VAL A 23 7.49 -1.92 -2.09
N LEU A 24 8.51 -2.77 -1.94
CA LEU A 24 8.49 -3.89 -1.01
C LEU A 24 8.26 -3.42 0.44
N ARG A 25 8.96 -2.37 0.88
CA ARG A 25 8.84 -1.84 2.24
C ARG A 25 7.49 -1.18 2.50
N SER A 26 7.02 -0.32 1.58
CA SER A 26 5.76 0.39 1.73
C SER A 26 4.58 -0.59 1.72
N ALA A 27 4.51 -1.48 0.72
CA ALA A 27 3.41 -2.43 0.59
C ALA A 27 3.32 -3.42 1.77
N THR A 28 4.46 -3.96 2.24
CA THR A 28 4.45 -4.87 3.40
C THR A 28 4.10 -4.16 4.71
N SER A 29 4.36 -2.84 4.80
CA SER A 29 3.97 -2.03 5.95
C SER A 29 2.45 -1.81 6.04
N VAL A 30 1.71 -1.86 4.92
CA VAL A 30 0.23 -1.78 4.92
C VAL A 30 -0.38 -2.86 5.82
N GLY A 31 0.06 -4.11 5.63
CA GLY A 31 -0.41 -5.25 6.44
C GLY A 31 0.00 -5.14 7.92
N LYS A 32 1.19 -4.56 8.20
CA LYS A 32 1.62 -4.25 9.57
C LYS A 32 0.67 -3.24 10.22
N HIS A 33 0.40 -2.12 9.57
CA HIS A 33 -0.51 -1.08 10.07
C HIS A 33 -1.92 -1.62 10.31
N TYR A 34 -2.45 -2.44 9.39
CA TYR A 34 -3.73 -3.11 9.58
C TYR A 34 -3.75 -4.02 10.81
N ARG A 35 -2.71 -4.86 11.00
CA ARG A 35 -2.60 -5.72 12.19
C ARG A 35 -2.50 -4.94 13.50
N GLU A 36 -1.82 -3.79 13.47
CA GLU A 36 -1.77 -2.88 14.63
C GLU A 36 -3.13 -2.26 14.92
N ALA A 37 -3.87 -1.87 13.87
CA ALA A 37 -5.22 -1.31 13.98
C ALA A 37 -6.17 -2.34 14.60
N CYS A 38 -6.13 -3.61 14.19
CA CYS A 38 -6.93 -4.68 14.80
C CYS A 38 -6.67 -4.89 16.31
N ARG A 39 -5.55 -4.37 16.84
CA ARG A 39 -5.20 -4.41 18.28
C ARG A 39 -5.27 -3.03 18.92
N ALA A 40 -5.99 -2.10 18.30
CA ALA A 40 -6.13 -0.74 18.81
C ALA A 40 -6.88 -0.70 20.13
N LYS A 41 -6.48 0.25 20.98
CA LYS A 41 -7.04 0.41 22.33
C LYS A 41 -8.24 1.38 22.36
N SER A 42 -8.50 2.09 21.27
CA SER A 42 -9.61 3.02 21.11
C SER A 42 -9.91 3.23 19.63
N SER A 43 -11.07 3.82 19.31
CA SER A 43 -11.42 4.19 17.93
C SER A 43 -10.44 5.21 17.34
N ALA A 44 -9.92 6.14 18.15
CA ALA A 44 -8.91 7.10 17.70
C ALA A 44 -7.57 6.42 17.36
N ASP A 45 -7.13 5.47 18.18
CA ASP A 45 -5.92 4.66 17.92
C ASP A 45 -6.11 3.77 16.68
N PHE A 46 -7.30 3.19 16.50
CA PHE A 46 -7.66 2.40 15.32
C PHE A 46 -7.53 3.21 14.04
N VAL A 47 -8.14 4.40 14.04
CA VAL A 47 -8.10 5.34 12.91
C VAL A 47 -6.67 5.77 12.59
N SER A 48 -5.90 6.19 13.59
CA SER A 48 -4.50 6.64 13.39
C SER A 48 -3.64 5.56 12.74
N LYS A 49 -3.79 4.30 13.17
CA LYS A 49 -3.06 3.17 12.59
C LYS A 49 -3.48 2.85 11.16
N LEU A 50 -4.78 2.90 10.85
CA LEU A 50 -5.26 2.76 9.46
C LEU A 50 -4.82 3.91 8.56
N GLU A 51 -4.77 5.14 9.07
CA GLU A 51 -4.24 6.30 8.34
C GLU A 51 -2.75 6.13 8.03
N GLY A 52 -1.96 5.54 8.93
CA GLY A 52 -0.60 5.10 8.61
C GLY A 52 -0.56 4.06 7.49
N GLY A 53 -1.52 3.13 7.46
CA GLY A 53 -1.69 2.18 6.35
C GLY A 53 -2.06 2.85 5.02
N LEU A 54 -2.93 3.86 5.05
CA LEU A 54 -3.30 4.68 3.88
C LEU A 54 -2.09 5.41 3.31
N GLN A 55 -1.26 6.03 4.15
CA GLN A 55 -0.02 6.65 3.71
C GLN A 55 0.91 5.65 3.03
N LYS A 56 0.97 4.40 3.52
CA LYS A 56 1.79 3.34 2.91
C LYS A 56 1.24 2.83 1.59
N LEU A 57 -0.08 2.82 1.40
CA LEU A 57 -0.72 2.51 0.13
C LEU A 57 -0.41 3.59 -0.91
N ASP A 58 -0.52 4.86 -0.53
CA ASP A 58 -0.17 6.00 -1.39
C ASP A 58 1.31 5.97 -1.82
N GLU A 59 2.22 5.76 -0.86
CA GLU A 59 3.64 5.55 -1.16
C GLU A 59 3.85 4.36 -2.13
N THR A 60 3.13 3.26 -1.94
CA THR A 60 3.24 2.07 -2.80
C THR A 60 2.82 2.39 -4.23
N GLY A 61 1.68 3.08 -4.41
CA GLY A 61 1.18 3.53 -5.70
C GLY A 61 2.19 4.41 -6.43
N TYR A 62 2.72 5.42 -5.73
CA TYR A 62 3.76 6.31 -6.28
C TYR A 62 4.99 5.56 -6.79
N TRP A 63 5.51 4.59 -6.02
CA TRP A 63 6.69 3.83 -6.46
C TRP A 63 6.39 2.89 -7.64
N LEU A 64 5.17 2.36 -7.72
CA LEU A 64 4.73 1.57 -8.88
C LEU A 64 4.64 2.42 -10.13
N GLU A 65 4.06 3.62 -10.05
CA GLU A 65 4.01 4.61 -11.13
C GLU A 65 5.42 5.00 -11.58
N LEU A 66 6.32 5.31 -10.65
CA LEU A 66 7.69 5.69 -11.00
C LEU A 66 8.47 4.57 -11.69
N LEU A 67 8.26 3.30 -11.29
CA LEU A 67 8.85 2.14 -11.97
C LEU A 67 8.29 1.94 -13.38
N GLN A 68 7.02 2.30 -13.60
CA GLN A 68 6.38 2.27 -14.91
C GLN A 68 6.92 3.37 -15.81
N ASP A 69 6.93 4.61 -15.33
CA ASP A 69 7.37 5.80 -16.07
C ASP A 69 8.85 5.74 -16.44
N ALA A 70 9.67 5.10 -15.59
CA ALA A 70 11.08 4.86 -15.88
C ALA A 70 11.33 3.65 -16.80
N GLU A 71 10.27 3.00 -17.31
CA GLU A 71 10.33 1.80 -18.15
C GLU A 71 11.12 0.63 -17.52
N ILE A 72 11.20 0.58 -16.19
CA ILE A 72 11.96 -0.44 -15.45
C ILE A 72 11.17 -1.74 -15.31
N ALA A 73 9.85 -1.63 -15.16
CA ALA A 73 8.97 -2.78 -15.00
C ALA A 73 7.79 -2.70 -15.98
N ASN A 74 7.42 -3.86 -16.51
CA ASN A 74 6.35 -3.97 -17.50
C ASN A 74 4.99 -3.62 -16.89
N ALA A 75 4.20 -2.84 -17.63
CA ALA A 75 2.84 -2.43 -17.26
C ALA A 75 1.92 -3.61 -16.88
N ASP A 76 2.06 -4.77 -17.52
CA ASP A 76 1.28 -5.98 -17.22
C ASP A 76 1.55 -6.54 -15.81
N ARG A 77 2.75 -6.28 -15.28
CA ARG A 77 3.12 -6.67 -13.90
C ARG A 77 2.72 -5.61 -12.88
N ILE A 78 2.71 -4.34 -13.28
CA ILE A 78 2.38 -3.20 -12.40
C ILE A 78 0.87 -3.05 -12.24
N LYS A 79 0.12 -3.12 -13.34
CA LYS A 79 -1.33 -2.90 -13.37
C LYS A 79 -2.10 -3.69 -12.31
N PRO A 80 -1.91 -5.01 -12.12
CA PRO A 80 -2.64 -5.74 -11.08
C PRO A 80 -2.31 -5.23 -9.66
N LEU A 81 -1.05 -4.82 -9.41
CA LEU A 81 -0.64 -4.26 -8.11
C LEU A 81 -1.21 -2.86 -7.87
N ALA A 82 -1.26 -2.03 -8.92
CA ALA A 82 -1.86 -0.71 -8.85
C ALA A 82 -3.38 -0.79 -8.61
N VAL A 83 -4.06 -1.75 -9.24
CA VAL A 83 -5.48 -2.03 -8.99
C VAL A 83 -5.69 -2.47 -7.54
N GLU A 84 -4.94 -3.46 -7.05
CA GLU A 84 -5.03 -3.93 -5.65
C GLU A 84 -4.74 -2.79 -4.66
N THR A 85 -3.76 -1.94 -4.95
CA THR A 85 -3.42 -0.77 -4.11
C THR A 85 -4.61 0.19 -3.99
N ASN A 86 -5.29 0.49 -5.10
CA ASN A 86 -6.46 1.37 -5.12
C ASN A 86 -7.69 0.74 -4.45
N GLU A 87 -7.88 -0.57 -4.59
CA GLU A 87 -8.93 -1.31 -3.88
C GLU A 87 -8.71 -1.24 -2.37
N LEU A 88 -7.50 -1.52 -1.89
CA LEU A 88 -7.14 -1.42 -0.47
C LEU A 88 -7.29 0.00 0.06
N LEU A 89 -6.90 1.01 -0.74
CA LEU A 89 -7.06 2.41 -0.38
C LEU A 89 -8.54 2.76 -0.20
N SER A 90 -9.39 2.33 -1.13
CA SER A 90 -10.84 2.54 -1.07
C SER A 90 -11.47 1.87 0.15
N ILE A 91 -11.03 0.65 0.48
CA ILE A 91 -11.47 -0.08 1.68
C ILE A 91 -11.07 0.69 2.94
N PHE A 92 -9.80 1.07 3.07
CA PHE A 92 -9.30 1.73 4.28
C PHE A 92 -9.97 3.09 4.48
N VAL A 93 -10.15 3.88 3.41
CA VAL A 93 -10.89 5.15 3.47
C VAL A 93 -12.34 4.92 3.95
N SER A 94 -13.01 3.90 3.43
CA SER A 94 -14.40 3.59 3.81
C SER A 94 -14.51 3.17 5.28
N VAL A 95 -13.57 2.36 5.76
CA VAL A 95 -13.49 1.94 7.17
C VAL A 95 -13.23 3.16 8.08
N VAL A 96 -12.25 4.01 7.75
CA VAL A 96 -11.95 5.22 8.53
C VAL A 96 -13.15 6.16 8.58
N LYS A 97 -13.83 6.40 7.45
CA LYS A 97 -15.06 7.23 7.40
C LYS A 97 -16.16 6.66 8.29
N SER A 98 -16.39 5.35 8.24
CA SER A 98 -17.43 4.69 9.04
C SER A 98 -17.18 4.82 10.55
N VAL A 99 -15.91 4.81 10.98
CA VAL A 99 -15.55 5.00 12.39
C VAL A 99 -15.61 6.47 12.83
N LYS A 100 -15.18 7.41 11.97
CA LYS A 100 -15.20 8.86 12.28
C LYS A 100 -16.62 9.45 12.24
N PHE A 101 -17.46 8.97 11.34
CA PHE A 101 -18.80 9.47 11.09
C PHE A 101 -19.80 8.32 11.14
N PRO A 102 -20.03 7.72 12.32
CA PRO A 102 -21.06 6.69 12.45
C PRO A 102 -22.41 7.27 12.01
N ALA A 103 -23.15 6.52 11.20
CA ALA A 103 -24.50 6.92 10.82
C ALA A 103 -25.30 7.18 12.10
N ARG A 104 -25.98 8.34 12.15
CA ARG A 104 -26.90 8.64 13.27
C ARG A 104 -28.00 7.57 13.26
N ALA A 105 -28.08 6.81 14.34
CA ALA A 105 -29.22 5.96 14.65
C ALA A 105 -30.45 6.80 14.95
#